data_AF-A0A848V656-F1
#
_entry.id   AF-A0A848V656-F1
#
_cell.length_a   1.000
_cell.length_b   1.000
_cell.length_c   1.000
_cell.angle_alpha   90.00
_cell.angle_beta   90.00
_cell.angle_gamma   90.00
#
_symmetry.space_group_name_H-M   'P 1'
#
loop_
_entity.id
_entity.type
_entity.pdbx_description
1 polymer ?
#
loop_
_entity_poly.entity_id
_entity_poly.type
_entity_poly.pdbx_seq_one_letter_code
_entity_poly.pdbx_strand_id
1 'polypeptide(L)'
;MKRSSAHSGDLAQDKPDLFTGETPVESAHKTWAKVQTDLSYALGPNVHRSWTGRLHIAAADAFAVTLSAPTRFIASKIENSYQEELRRLWKKH
;
A
#
# COMPACT_ATOMS: atom_id res chain seq x y z
N MET A 1 2.34 48.02 -11.11
CA MET A 1 2.58 46.99 -12.16
C MET A 1 2.30 45.62 -11.57
N LYS A 2 1.41 44.85 -12.20
CA LYS A 2 1.04 43.48 -11.85
C LYS A 2 2.11 42.51 -12.38
N ARG A 3 2.50 41.51 -11.59
CA ARG A 3 2.79 40.14 -12.07
C ARG A 3 2.36 39.14 -11.00
N SER A 4 1.12 38.69 -11.14
CA SER A 4 0.69 37.38 -10.67
C SER A 4 1.52 36.31 -11.38
N SER A 5 1.94 35.27 -10.67
CA SER A 5 1.99 33.94 -11.24
C SER A 5 1.78 32.92 -10.14
N ALA A 6 0.58 32.33 -10.16
CA ALA A 6 0.27 31.11 -9.46
C ALA A 6 1.07 29.95 -10.08
N HIS A 7 1.46 28.98 -9.25
CA HIS A 7 1.61 27.59 -9.66
C HIS A 7 1.03 26.69 -8.57
N SER A 8 -0.22 26.33 -8.84
CA SER A 8 -0.90 25.07 -8.61
C SER A 8 -0.18 24.00 -7.77
N GLY A 9 -0.87 23.59 -6.70
CA GLY A 9 -0.65 22.35 -5.95
C GLY A 9 -1.98 21.82 -5.41
N ASP A 10 -2.97 21.70 -6.29
CA ASP A 10 -4.18 20.88 -6.15
C ASP A 10 -3.73 19.44 -6.58
N LEU A 11 -3.92 18.30 -5.92
CA LEU A 11 -4.88 17.79 -4.95
C LEU A 11 -4.18 16.65 -4.20
N ALA A 12 -4.17 16.70 -2.87
CA ALA A 12 -4.31 15.49 -2.08
C ALA A 12 -5.38 15.79 -1.06
N GLN A 13 -6.64 15.79 -1.51
CA GLN A 13 -7.75 15.65 -0.58
C GLN A 13 -7.65 14.24 0.01
N ASP A 14 -6.83 14.14 1.05
CA ASP A 14 -6.91 13.10 2.05
C ASP A 14 -8.30 13.24 2.69
N LYS A 15 -9.31 12.65 2.04
CA LYS A 15 -10.63 12.53 2.63
C LYS A 15 -10.45 11.52 3.76
N PRO A 16 -10.56 11.92 5.03
CA PRO A 16 -10.55 10.96 6.12
C PRO A 16 -11.68 9.97 5.85
N ASP A 17 -11.41 8.68 6.06
CA ASP A 17 -12.45 7.67 5.97
C ASP A 17 -13.48 8.01 7.04
N LEU A 18 -14.66 8.47 6.58
CA LEU A 18 -15.68 9.15 7.39
C LEU A 18 -16.25 8.27 8.52
N PHE A 19 -15.88 6.99 8.55
CA PHE A 19 -16.31 6.01 9.53
C PHE A 19 -15.28 5.73 10.64
N THR A 20 -13.99 5.99 10.40
CA THR A 20 -12.89 5.70 11.36
C THR A 20 -12.18 6.95 11.85
N GLY A 21 -12.28 8.08 11.13
CA GLY A 21 -11.56 9.32 11.45
C GLY A 21 -10.06 9.25 11.15
N GLU A 22 -9.61 8.14 10.57
CA GLU A 22 -8.23 7.91 10.16
C GLU A 22 -8.03 8.35 8.72
N THR A 23 -6.84 8.87 8.42
CA THR A 23 -6.45 9.12 7.03
C THR A 23 -6.38 7.78 6.27
N PRO A 24 -6.69 7.73 4.96
CA PRO A 24 -6.57 6.50 4.17
C PRO A 24 -5.20 5.83 4.28
N VAL A 25 -4.14 6.64 4.44
CA VAL A 25 -2.76 6.17 4.63
C VAL A 25 -2.58 5.45 5.97
N GLU A 26 -3.06 6.03 7.07
CA GLU A 26 -2.99 5.39 8.40
C GLU A 26 -3.75 4.06 8.43
N SER A 27 -4.98 4.05 7.92
CA SER A 27 -5.80 2.85 7.77
C SER A 27 -5.08 1.78 6.96
N ALA A 28 -4.48 2.17 5.82
CA ALA A 28 -3.72 1.25 4.97
C ALA A 28 -2.49 0.67 5.70
N HIS A 29 -1.76 1.47 6.48
CA HIS A 29 -0.62 0.98 7.27
C HIS A 29 -1.04 -0.05 8.33
N LYS A 30 -2.17 0.17 9.01
CA LYS A 30 -2.72 -0.79 9.98
C LYS A 30 -3.14 -2.09 9.31
N THR A 31 -3.86 -2.01 8.19
CA THR A 31 -4.25 -3.18 7.40
C THR A 31 -3.01 -3.91 6.90
N TRP A 32 -2.00 -3.19 6.41
CA TRP A 32 -0.76 -3.79 5.93
C TRP A 32 -0.01 -4.56 7.03
N ALA A 33 0.05 -4.06 8.26
CA ALA A 33 0.68 -4.78 9.37
C ALA A 33 0.02 -6.15 9.64
N LYS A 34 -1.32 -6.21 9.55
CA LYS A 34 -2.07 -7.47 9.66
C LYS A 34 -1.82 -8.39 8.47
N VAL A 35 -1.82 -7.84 7.26
CA VAL A 35 -1.52 -8.58 6.02
C VAL A 35 -0.10 -9.14 6.05
N GLN A 36 0.92 -8.39 6.50
CA GLN A 36 2.29 -8.89 6.64
C GLN A 36 2.38 -10.07 7.61
N THR A 37 1.67 -9.99 8.73
CA THR A 37 1.60 -11.10 9.70
C THR A 37 1.02 -12.35 9.04
N ASP A 38 -0.14 -12.23 8.39
CA ASP A 38 -0.80 -13.35 7.71
C ASP A 38 0.04 -13.92 6.55
N LEU A 39 0.73 -13.07 5.79
CA LEU A 39 1.63 -13.49 4.72
C LEU A 39 2.81 -14.32 5.25
N SER A 40 3.37 -13.94 6.39
CA SER A 40 4.44 -14.70 7.03
C SER A 40 3.97 -16.11 7.43
N TYR A 41 2.74 -16.24 7.91
CA TYR A 41 2.14 -17.55 8.22
C TYR A 41 1.80 -18.36 6.96
N ALA A 42 1.19 -17.73 5.96
CA ALA A 42 0.70 -18.42 4.76
C ALA A 42 1.83 -18.89 3.83
N LEU A 43 2.88 -18.07 3.65
CA LEU A 43 3.98 -18.35 2.74
C LEU A 43 5.19 -18.97 3.42
N GLY A 44 5.25 -18.89 4.75
CA GLY A 44 6.42 -19.20 5.54
C GLY A 44 7.41 -18.01 5.64
N PRO A 45 8.15 -17.92 6.76
CA PRO A 45 8.93 -16.73 7.10
C PRO A 45 10.04 -16.41 6.10
N ASN A 46 10.68 -17.43 5.50
CA ASN A 46 11.76 -17.22 4.53
C ASN A 46 11.26 -16.67 3.19
N VAL A 47 10.12 -17.16 2.71
CA VAL A 47 9.49 -16.69 1.47
C VAL A 47 8.99 -15.26 1.67
N HIS A 48 8.32 -15.00 2.80
CA HIS A 48 7.86 -13.67 3.15
C HIS A 48 9.04 -12.68 3.20
N ARG A 49 10.08 -12.96 3.99
CA ARG A 49 11.27 -12.11 4.13
C ARG A 49 11.93 -11.77 2.78
N SER A 50 11.99 -12.74 1.87
CA SER A 50 12.67 -12.59 0.58
C SER A 50 11.86 -11.80 -0.44
N TRP A 51 10.53 -11.80 -0.32
CA TRP A 51 9.61 -11.28 -1.32
C TRP A 51 8.58 -10.31 -0.73
N THR A 52 7.48 -10.81 -0.18
CA THR A 52 6.31 -9.98 0.17
C THR A 52 6.56 -9.05 1.36
N GLY A 53 7.47 -9.40 2.26
CA GLY A 53 7.92 -8.55 3.37
C GLY A 53 8.79 -7.37 2.95
N ARG A 54 9.20 -7.32 1.68
CA ARG A 54 9.98 -6.19 1.12
C ARG A 54 9.10 -5.09 0.53
N LEU A 55 7.79 -5.31 0.49
CA LEU A 55 6.83 -4.31 0.01
C LEU A 55 6.57 -3.25 1.07
N HIS A 56 6.36 -2.02 0.62
CA HIS A 56 5.93 -0.90 1.46
C HIS A 56 4.79 -0.15 0.79
N ILE A 57 3.96 0.53 1.59
CA ILE A 57 2.95 1.44 1.07
C ILE A 57 3.66 2.65 0.47
N ALA A 58 3.40 2.91 -0.81
CA ALA A 58 3.88 4.09 -1.51
C ALA A 58 2.81 5.20 -1.53
N ALA A 59 1.55 4.80 -1.65
CA ALA A 59 0.40 5.71 -1.61
C ALA A 59 -0.84 4.93 -1.17
N ALA A 60 -1.79 5.63 -0.56
CA ALA A 60 -3.12 5.12 -0.30
C ALA A 60 -4.14 6.24 -0.47
N ASP A 61 -5.29 5.89 -1.04
CA ASP A 61 -6.46 6.76 -1.15
C ASP A 61 -7.72 5.98 -0.72
N ALA A 62 -8.88 6.60 -0.90
CA ALA A 62 -10.16 6.01 -0.49
C ALA A 62 -10.55 4.72 -1.25
N PHE A 63 -9.90 4.40 -2.38
CA PHE A 63 -10.28 3.30 -3.27
C PHE A 63 -9.15 2.29 -3.49
N ALA A 64 -7.90 2.71 -3.37
CA ALA A 64 -6.75 1.87 -3.68
C ALA A 64 -5.55 2.14 -2.77
N VAL A 65 -4.74 1.09 -2.61
CA VAL A 65 -3.42 1.16 -1.97
C VAL A 65 -2.38 0.72 -2.98
N THR A 66 -1.33 1.53 -3.13
CA THR A 66 -0.19 1.24 -3.99
C THR A 66 0.94 0.69 -3.14
N LEU A 67 1.33 -0.55 -3.40
CA LEU A 67 2.53 -1.16 -2.82
C LEU A 67 3.70 -1.01 -3.78
N SER A 68 4.86 -0.64 -3.24
CA SER A 68 6.10 -0.54 -4.00
C SER A 68 7.11 -1.60 -3.54
N ALA A 69 7.82 -2.18 -4.50
CA ALA A 69 8.94 -3.07 -4.28
C ALA A 69 10.26 -2.32 -4.49
N PRO A 70 11.34 -2.70 -3.79
CA PRO A 70 12.62 -1.99 -3.90
C PRO A 70 13.31 -2.20 -5.25
N THR A 71 12.91 -3.22 -6.02
CA THR A 71 13.40 -3.45 -7.39
C THR A 71 12.31 -3.98 -8.29
N ARG A 72 12.45 -3.74 -9.60
CA ARG A 72 11.54 -4.28 -10.62
C ARG A 72 11.49 -5.82 -10.64
N PHE A 73 12.61 -6.47 -10.32
CA PHE A 73 12.68 -7.92 -10.22
C PHE A 73 11.75 -8.46 -9.12
N ILE A 74 11.74 -7.80 -7.96
CA ILE A 74 10.83 -8.18 -6.87
C ILE A 74 9.40 -7.86 -7.25
N ALA A 75 9.10 -6.67 -7.80
CA ALA A 75 7.77 -6.32 -8.28
C ALA A 75 7.21 -7.40 -9.24
N SER A 76 7.99 -7.78 -10.25
CA SER A 76 7.61 -8.83 -11.20
C SER A 76 7.39 -10.18 -10.51
N LYS A 77 8.22 -10.55 -9.54
CA LYS A 77 8.02 -11.80 -8.79
C LYS A 77 6.73 -11.76 -7.97
N ILE A 78 6.41 -10.62 -7.36
CA ILE A 78 5.15 -10.42 -6.63
C ILE A 78 3.96 -10.58 -7.57
N GLU A 79 3.94 -9.86 -8.68
CA GLU A 79 2.86 -9.87 -9.67
C GLU A 79 2.57 -11.29 -10.18
N ASN A 80 3.62 -12.08 -10.47
CA ASN A 80 3.48 -13.41 -11.06
C ASN A 80 3.20 -14.54 -10.05
N SER A 81 3.57 -14.39 -8.78
CA SER A 81 3.55 -15.51 -7.83
C SER A 81 2.74 -15.26 -6.56
N TYR A 82 2.55 -13.99 -6.17
CA TYR A 82 2.01 -13.65 -4.84
C TYR A 82 0.88 -12.62 -4.88
N GLN A 83 0.53 -12.08 -6.06
CA GLN A 83 -0.50 -11.06 -6.21
C GLN A 83 -1.86 -11.54 -5.69
N GLU A 84 -2.27 -12.75 -6.04
CA GLU A 84 -3.59 -13.28 -5.64
C GLU A 84 -3.68 -13.46 -4.13
N GLU A 85 -2.62 -13.97 -3.50
CA GLU A 85 -2.55 -14.14 -2.05
C GLU A 85 -2.55 -12.78 -1.33
N LEU A 86 -1.81 -11.79 -1.85
CA LEU A 86 -1.85 -10.41 -1.35
C LEU A 86 -3.26 -9.83 -1.42
N ARG A 87 -3.94 -9.93 -2.57
CA ARG A 87 -5.32 -9.44 -2.74
C ARG A 87 -6.29 -10.16 -1.81
N ARG A 88 -6.14 -11.46 -1.64
CA ARG A 88 -6.97 -12.29 -0.76
C ARG A 88 -6.85 -11.85 0.70
N LEU A 89 -5.62 -11.67 1.18
CA LEU A 89 -5.36 -11.24 2.55
C LEU A 89 -5.75 -9.78 2.78
N TRP A 90 -5.56 -8.91 1.80
CA TRP A 90 -6.02 -7.52 1.92
C TRP A 90 -7.54 -7.45 2.06
N LYS A 91 -8.30 -8.22 1.27
CA LYS A 91 -9.77 -8.28 1.39
C LYS A 91 -10.28 -8.85 2.72
N LYS A 92 -9.46 -9.59 3.45
CA LYS A 92 -9.80 -10.18 4.75
C LYS A 92 -9.79 -9.13 5.86
N HIS A 93 -9.00 -8.06 5.72
CA HIS A 93 -8.73 -7.04 6.74
C HIS A 93 -9.31 -5.69 6.36
#